data_AF-A0A0M3HG46-F1
#
_entry.id   AF-A0A0M3HG46-F1
#
_cell.length_a   1.000
_cell.length_b   1.000
_cell.length_c   1.000
_cell.angle_alpha   90.00
_cell.angle_beta   90.00
_cell.angle_gamma   90.00
#
_symmetry.space_group_name_H-M   'P 1'
#
loop_
_entity.id
_entity.type
_entity.pdbx_description
1 polymer ?
#
loop_
_entity_poly.entity_id
_entity_poly.type
_entity_poly.pdbx_seq_one_letter_code
_entity_poly.pdbx_strand_id
1 'polypeptide(L)'
;KGLLSAAVCGNIFASPPTSHITAALEDLKSKHGVIVFVINYTGDRLNFGLAIERFNTHRTTEGSARMVVISDDVALEGRQEGKGVGRRGLAGSMFIMKVGWTLLEEFTIAAFPLEGKVNLFGTIGVSMSACSIPGKGPMFKLSDEEMELGLGIHGEPGCERTSLKTAKEVADLLLKRLEQSDKKCLQKGISFTQRYFGKYINYFEKFIGNLGIFADIIFS
;
A
#
# COMPACT_ATOMS: atom_id res chain seq x y z
N LYS A 1 -14.08 3.57 14.06
CA LYS A 1 -14.48 2.12 14.07
C LYS A 1 -14.41 1.60 12.64
N GLY A 2 -13.76 0.46 12.39
CA GLY A 2 -13.77 -0.23 11.10
C GLY A 2 -12.58 0.01 10.16
N LEU A 3 -11.69 0.96 10.48
CA LEU A 3 -10.45 1.26 9.74
C LEU A 3 -9.50 2.10 10.63
N LEU A 4 -8.94 3.19 10.11
CA LEU A 4 -8.01 4.10 10.80
C LEU A 4 -8.67 4.88 11.94
N SER A 5 -7.89 5.12 13.00
CA SER A 5 -8.26 6.05 14.08
C SER A 5 -7.94 7.51 13.75
N ALA A 6 -6.88 7.73 12.97
CA ALA A 6 -6.43 9.04 12.51
C ALA A 6 -5.72 8.91 11.16
N ALA A 7 -5.70 10.00 10.38
CA ALA A 7 -4.88 10.15 9.19
C ALA A 7 -4.15 11.50 9.28
N VAL A 8 -2.88 11.52 8.91
CA VAL A 8 -2.05 12.73 8.95
C VAL A 8 -1.80 13.19 7.52
N CYS A 9 -2.38 14.32 7.14
CA CYS A 9 -2.31 14.83 5.78
C CYS A 9 -1.15 15.82 5.62
N GLY A 10 -0.30 15.59 4.62
CA GLY A 10 0.69 16.55 4.16
C GLY A 10 0.15 17.48 3.08
N ASN A 11 1.05 18.22 2.45
CA ASN A 11 0.73 18.98 1.24
C ASN A 11 0.57 18.02 0.03
N ILE A 12 0.13 18.57 -1.11
CA ILE A 12 -0.05 17.79 -2.34
C ILE A 12 1.26 17.11 -2.73
N PHE A 13 1.21 15.78 -2.83
CA PHE A 13 2.36 14.90 -3.15
C PHE A 13 3.57 15.05 -2.23
N ALA A 14 3.34 15.47 -0.97
CA ALA A 14 4.38 15.64 0.02
C ALA A 14 4.00 14.96 1.34
N SER A 15 4.94 14.21 1.90
CA SER A 15 4.79 13.60 3.22
C SER A 15 4.49 14.65 4.30
N PRO A 16 3.60 14.38 5.28
CA PRO A 16 3.36 15.30 6.38
C PRO A 16 4.62 15.55 7.23
N PRO A 17 4.78 16.75 7.81
CA PRO A 17 5.87 17.03 8.74
C PRO A 17 5.86 16.10 9.96
N THR A 18 7.04 15.70 10.45
CA THR A 18 7.21 14.89 11.65
C THR A 18 6.47 15.44 12.87
N SER A 19 6.39 16.77 13.03
CA SER A 19 5.66 17.41 14.14
C SER A 19 4.16 17.11 14.10
N HIS A 20 3.54 17.10 12.92
CA HIS A 20 2.12 16.78 12.75
C HIS A 20 1.86 15.31 13.08
N ILE A 21 2.76 14.41 12.65
CA ILE A 21 2.66 12.98 12.94
C ILE A 21 2.80 12.72 14.44
N THR A 22 3.78 13.36 15.09
CA THR A 22 4.00 13.22 16.53
C THR A 22 2.79 13.72 17.32
N ALA A 23 2.24 14.89 16.94
CA ALA A 23 1.04 15.43 17.57
C ALA A 23 -0.17 14.49 17.44
N ALA A 24 -0.38 13.89 16.27
CA ALA A 24 -1.44 12.92 16.06
C ALA A 24 -1.27 11.66 16.92
N LEU A 25 -0.04 11.14 17.03
CA LEU A 25 0.24 9.96 17.87
C LEU A 25 -0.05 10.24 19.35
N GLU A 26 0.29 11.42 19.85
CA GLU A 26 -0.01 11.81 21.24
C GLU A 26 -1.51 12.04 21.48
N ASP A 27 -2.22 12.65 20.51
CA ASP A 27 -3.66 12.92 20.65
C ASP A 27 -4.51 11.64 20.69
N LEU A 28 -4.05 10.55 20.07
CA LEU A 28 -4.70 9.24 20.17
C LEU A 28 -4.81 8.73 21.61
N LYS A 29 -3.94 9.19 22.52
CA LYS A 29 -3.92 8.82 23.96
C LYS A 29 -4.03 7.30 24.21
N SER A 30 -3.52 6.50 23.28
CA SER A 30 -3.60 5.05 23.37
C SER A 30 -2.65 4.54 24.45
N LYS A 31 -3.20 3.75 25.39
CA LYS A 31 -2.44 3.01 26.40
C LYS A 31 -1.95 1.65 25.88
N HIS A 32 -2.54 1.16 24.79
CA HIS A 32 -2.27 -0.14 24.19
C HIS A 32 -1.33 -0.07 22.98
N GLY A 33 -0.74 1.11 22.72
CA GLY A 33 0.13 1.36 21.58
C GLY A 33 -0.63 1.71 20.29
N VAL A 34 0.10 1.86 19.19
CA VAL A 34 -0.44 2.31 17.89
C VAL A 34 0.21 1.54 16.74
N ILE A 35 -0.57 1.05 15.77
CA ILE A 35 -0.04 0.63 14.47
C ILE A 35 -0.10 1.82 13.51
N VAL A 36 1.04 2.14 12.90
CA VAL A 36 1.20 3.22 11.95
C VAL A 36 1.44 2.62 10.57
N PHE A 37 0.42 2.67 9.72
CA PHE A 37 0.54 2.24 8.32
C PHE A 37 1.17 3.36 7.49
N VAL A 38 2.24 3.03 6.77
CA VAL A 38 3.04 4.00 6.01
C VAL A 38 3.20 3.51 4.56
N ILE A 39 2.77 4.28 3.57
CA ILE A 39 3.04 3.96 2.16
C ILE A 39 4.53 4.07 1.87
N ASN A 40 5.09 3.15 1.07
CA ASN A 40 6.54 3.05 0.88
C ASN A 40 7.11 4.12 -0.06
N TYR A 41 7.18 5.34 0.45
CA TYR A 41 7.86 6.48 -0.15
C TYR A 41 8.94 7.02 0.78
N THR A 42 10.05 7.52 0.24
CA THR A 42 11.20 7.96 1.03
C THR A 42 10.81 8.99 2.09
N GLY A 43 10.06 10.03 1.70
CA GLY A 43 9.63 11.08 2.60
C GLY A 43 8.77 10.55 3.73
N ASP A 44 7.83 9.66 3.42
CA ASP A 44 6.95 9.04 4.42
C ASP A 44 7.71 8.17 5.40
N ARG A 45 8.63 7.31 4.93
CA ARG A 45 9.43 6.48 5.83
C ARG A 45 10.30 7.29 6.77
N LEU A 46 10.92 8.35 6.28
CA LEU A 46 11.78 9.21 7.10
C LEU A 46 10.94 10.01 8.11
N ASN A 47 9.85 10.65 7.67
CA ASN A 47 9.05 11.52 8.52
C ASN A 47 8.29 10.74 9.60
N PHE A 48 7.66 9.61 9.23
CA PHE A 48 6.95 8.75 10.17
C PHE A 48 7.92 7.98 11.05
N GLY A 49 9.04 7.48 10.51
CA GLY A 49 10.07 6.80 11.31
C GLY A 49 10.60 7.69 12.42
N LEU A 50 10.96 8.94 12.11
CA LEU A 50 11.43 9.90 13.10
C LEU A 50 10.34 10.26 14.13
N ALA A 51 9.08 10.38 13.71
CA ALA A 51 7.98 10.67 14.63
C ALA A 51 7.73 9.51 15.61
N ILE A 52 7.77 8.27 15.10
CA ILE A 52 7.61 7.05 15.89
C ILE A 52 8.77 6.89 16.88
N GLU A 53 10.00 7.13 16.46
CA GLU A 53 11.19 7.08 17.34
C GLU A 53 11.03 8.05 18.52
N ARG A 54 10.63 9.30 18.23
CA ARG A 54 10.37 10.32 19.26
C ARG A 54 9.24 9.92 20.19
N PHE A 55 8.13 9.46 19.64
CA PHE A 55 6.96 9.00 20.40
C PHE A 55 7.31 7.83 21.33
N ASN A 56 8.19 6.93 20.90
CA ASN A 56 8.56 5.73 21.64
C ASN A 56 9.62 5.97 22.73
N THR A 57 10.33 7.10 22.72
CA THR A 57 11.48 7.37 23.60
C THR A 57 11.17 7.18 25.09
N HIS A 58 9.93 7.43 25.52
CA HIS A 58 9.50 7.33 26.92
C HIS A 58 8.35 6.34 27.14
N ARG A 59 8.13 5.41 26.21
CA ARG A 59 7.00 4.47 26.25
C ARG A 59 7.45 3.03 26.45
N THR A 60 6.59 2.25 27.09
CA THR A 60 6.77 0.79 27.18
C THR A 60 6.53 0.15 25.82
N THR A 61 6.99 -1.09 25.63
CA THR A 61 6.74 -1.86 24.40
C THR A 61 5.24 -1.96 24.09
N GLU A 62 4.40 -2.13 25.12
CA GLU A 62 2.94 -2.20 24.96
C GLU A 62 2.33 -0.86 24.55
N GLY A 63 2.84 0.26 25.08
CA GLY A 63 2.36 1.61 24.76
C GLY A 63 2.98 2.23 23.49
N SER A 64 3.93 1.54 22.87
CA SER A 64 4.72 2.04 21.72
C SER A 64 3.93 2.07 20.42
N ALA A 65 4.40 2.87 19.47
CA ALA A 65 3.96 2.83 18.09
C ALA A 65 4.85 1.89 17.26
N ARG A 66 4.24 1.14 16.34
CA ARG A 66 4.94 0.28 15.38
C ARG A 66 4.55 0.63 13.95
N MET A 67 5.55 0.71 13.09
CA MET A 67 5.38 0.99 11.68
C MET A 67 5.12 -0.29 10.88
N VAL A 68 4.14 -0.23 9.99
CA VAL A 68 3.91 -1.23 8.94
C VAL A 68 4.04 -0.51 7.60
N VAL A 69 5.12 -0.75 6.86
CA VAL A 69 5.27 -0.17 5.53
C VAL A 69 4.43 -0.96 4.51
N ILE A 70 3.76 -0.23 3.63
CA ILE A 70 2.92 -0.76 2.56
C ILE A 70 3.66 -0.61 1.24
N SER A 71 3.90 -1.73 0.57
CA SER A 71 4.72 -1.83 -0.62
C SER A 71 4.13 -2.88 -1.60
N ASP A 72 2.91 -2.58 -2.05
CA ASP A 72 2.08 -3.44 -2.91
C ASP A 72 2.38 -3.30 -4.41
N ASP A 73 3.03 -2.22 -4.84
CA ASP A 73 3.26 -1.97 -6.27
C ASP A 73 4.30 -2.90 -6.90
N VAL A 74 3.88 -3.68 -7.90
CA VAL A 74 4.73 -4.65 -8.61
C VAL A 74 5.37 -4.08 -9.88
N ALA A 75 5.12 -2.82 -10.23
CA ALA A 75 5.55 -2.24 -11.49
C ALA A 75 7.07 -2.25 -11.70
N LEU A 76 7.84 -2.00 -10.64
CA LEU A 76 9.30 -1.80 -10.72
C LEU A 76 10.11 -3.03 -10.27
N GLU A 77 9.47 -4.18 -10.10
CA GLU A 77 10.15 -5.41 -9.71
C GLU A 77 11.23 -5.83 -10.72
N GLY A 78 12.41 -6.17 -10.20
CA GLY A 78 13.57 -6.56 -11.03
C GLY A 78 14.19 -5.40 -11.82
N ARG A 79 13.72 -4.15 -11.64
CA ARG A 79 14.23 -2.97 -12.36
C ARG A 79 15.11 -2.10 -11.49
N GLN A 80 15.98 -1.30 -12.10
CA GLN A 80 16.93 -0.44 -11.37
C GLN A 80 16.20 0.65 -10.58
N GLU A 81 15.13 1.21 -11.16
CA GLU A 81 14.24 2.20 -10.55
C GLU A 81 13.59 1.68 -9.26
N GLY A 82 13.41 0.36 -9.14
CA GLY A 82 12.88 -0.30 -7.94
C GLY A 82 13.92 -0.64 -6.87
N LYS A 83 15.24 -0.47 -7.13
CA LYS A 83 16.31 -0.86 -6.20
C LYS A 83 16.56 0.11 -5.04
N GLY A 84 15.94 1.29 -5.08
CA GLY A 84 16.05 2.28 -4.00
C GLY A 84 15.27 1.85 -2.75
N VAL A 85 14.17 2.53 -2.47
CA VAL A 85 13.34 2.30 -1.27
C VAL A 85 12.50 1.02 -1.35
N GLY A 86 12.53 0.33 -2.50
CA GLY A 86 11.74 -0.86 -2.81
C GLY A 86 10.45 -0.51 -3.55
N ARG A 87 9.49 -1.45 -3.55
CA ARG A 87 8.16 -1.28 -4.16
C ARG A 87 7.41 -0.10 -3.56
N ARG A 88 6.71 0.70 -4.37
CA ARG A 88 5.84 1.79 -3.85
C ARG A 88 4.62 1.21 -3.13
N GLY A 89 4.00 2.02 -2.27
CA GLY A 89 2.70 1.73 -1.67
C GLY A 89 1.57 2.45 -2.40
N LEU A 90 0.62 1.73 -2.98
CA LEU A 90 -0.46 2.25 -3.83
C LEU A 90 -1.84 1.82 -3.32
N ALA A 91 -2.76 1.46 -4.22
CA ALA A 91 -4.16 1.18 -3.90
C ALA A 91 -4.37 -0.01 -2.97
N GLY A 92 -3.41 -0.96 -2.92
CA GLY A 92 -3.43 -2.10 -2.00
C GLY A 92 -3.39 -1.67 -0.53
N SER A 93 -2.94 -0.44 -0.24
CA SER A 93 -2.93 0.14 1.10
C SER A 93 -4.28 0.08 1.80
N MET A 94 -5.39 0.34 1.09
CA MET A 94 -6.72 0.29 1.69
C MET A 94 -7.06 -1.09 2.24
N PHE A 95 -6.74 -2.13 1.47
CA PHE A 95 -6.97 -3.52 1.88
C PHE A 95 -6.06 -3.93 3.03
N ILE A 96 -4.78 -3.54 2.97
CA ILE A 96 -3.80 -3.83 4.03
C ILE A 96 -4.21 -3.17 5.35
N MET A 97 -4.64 -1.90 5.32
CA MET A 97 -5.13 -1.20 6.51
C MET A 97 -6.38 -1.87 7.09
N LYS A 98 -7.28 -2.38 6.25
CA LYS A 98 -8.48 -3.07 6.70
C LYS A 98 -8.21 -4.44 7.31
N VAL A 99 -7.36 -5.24 6.66
CA VAL A 99 -6.87 -6.50 7.22
C VAL A 99 -6.17 -6.22 8.54
N GLY A 100 -5.25 -5.24 8.56
CA GLY A 100 -4.52 -4.85 9.74
C GLY A 100 -5.39 -4.38 10.90
N TRP A 101 -6.47 -3.62 10.63
CA TRP A 101 -7.48 -3.28 11.65
C TRP A 101 -8.10 -4.54 12.27
N THR A 102 -8.41 -5.54 11.44
CA THR A 102 -9.05 -6.78 11.92
C THR A 102 -8.07 -7.63 12.73
N LEU A 103 -6.78 -7.60 12.40
CA LEU A 103 -5.72 -8.27 13.16
C LEU A 103 -5.56 -7.74 14.59
N LEU A 104 -5.99 -6.51 14.87
CA LEU A 104 -5.97 -5.96 16.23
C LEU A 104 -6.97 -6.65 17.18
N GLU A 105 -7.91 -7.46 16.66
CA GLU A 105 -8.76 -8.33 17.49
C GLU A 105 -7.98 -9.50 18.11
N GLU A 106 -6.88 -9.93 17.50
CA GLU A 106 -6.09 -11.10 17.90
C GLU A 106 -4.68 -10.77 18.43
N PHE A 107 -4.10 -9.64 18.01
CA PHE A 107 -2.71 -9.31 18.30
C PHE A 107 -2.60 -8.02 19.09
N THR A 108 -1.78 -8.05 20.13
CA THR A 108 -1.27 -6.82 20.75
C THR A 108 -0.35 -6.09 19.79
N ILE A 109 -0.11 -4.80 20.01
CA ILE A 109 0.86 -4.03 19.22
C ILE A 109 2.25 -4.70 19.25
N ALA A 110 2.69 -5.18 20.42
CA ALA A 110 3.97 -5.87 20.56
C ALA A 110 4.07 -7.19 19.77
N ALA A 111 2.95 -7.86 19.51
CA ALA A 111 2.89 -9.10 18.73
C ALA A 111 2.42 -8.90 17.28
N PHE A 112 2.09 -7.67 16.88
CA PHE A 112 1.48 -7.40 15.57
C PHE A 112 2.41 -7.83 14.42
N PRO A 113 1.89 -8.57 13.42
CA PRO A 113 2.69 -9.04 12.30
C PRO A 113 3.16 -7.86 11.42
N LEU A 114 4.47 -7.78 11.19
CA LEU A 114 5.08 -6.76 10.34
C LEU A 114 4.99 -7.12 8.85
N GLU A 115 5.31 -6.12 8.01
CA GLU A 115 5.38 -6.08 6.55
C GLU A 115 5.24 -7.42 5.80
N GLY A 116 6.18 -8.36 5.95
CA GLY A 116 6.20 -9.59 5.17
C GLY A 116 4.97 -10.50 5.33
N LYS A 117 4.18 -10.33 6.40
CA LYS A 117 2.97 -11.12 6.66
C LYS A 117 1.66 -10.41 6.30
N VAL A 118 1.69 -9.08 6.16
CA VAL A 118 0.50 -8.24 5.91
C VAL A 118 0.48 -7.63 4.52
N ASN A 119 1.65 -7.50 3.88
CA ASN A 119 1.83 -6.88 2.59
C ASN A 119 1.70 -7.90 1.44
N LEU A 120 0.58 -8.60 1.49
CA LEU A 120 0.25 -9.73 0.65
C LEU A 120 -0.46 -9.30 -0.64
N PHE A 121 -0.63 -8.01 -0.87
CA PHE A 121 -1.30 -7.48 -2.05
C PHE A 121 -0.28 -7.09 -3.11
N GLY A 122 -0.67 -7.24 -4.37
CA GLY A 122 0.04 -6.76 -5.54
C GLY A 122 -0.82 -5.78 -6.30
N THR A 123 -0.26 -4.65 -6.70
CA THR A 123 -0.94 -3.66 -7.54
C THR A 123 -0.07 -3.24 -8.70
N ILE A 124 -0.73 -2.89 -9.80
CA ILE A 124 -0.13 -2.20 -10.94
C ILE A 124 -1.21 -1.39 -11.63
N GLY A 125 -0.89 -0.16 -12.01
CA GLY A 125 -1.78 0.74 -12.73
C GLY A 125 -1.33 0.99 -14.16
N VAL A 126 -2.17 1.70 -14.91
CA VAL A 126 -1.84 2.27 -16.22
C VAL A 126 -2.34 3.73 -16.23
N SER A 127 -1.62 4.62 -16.91
CA SER A 127 -1.98 6.03 -17.06
C SER A 127 -1.98 6.44 -18.52
N MET A 128 -3.00 7.19 -18.94
CA MET A 128 -3.11 7.78 -20.29
C MET A 128 -2.78 9.28 -20.27
N SER A 129 -2.55 9.86 -19.10
CA SER A 129 -2.15 11.25 -18.93
C SER A 129 -1.40 11.44 -17.61
N ALA A 130 -0.63 12.52 -17.53
CA ALA A 130 0.01 12.92 -16.28
C ALA A 130 -0.98 13.65 -15.37
N CYS A 131 -0.86 13.46 -14.05
CA CYS A 131 -1.56 14.32 -13.11
C CYS A 131 -0.98 15.75 -13.12
N SER A 132 -1.78 16.70 -12.66
CA SER A 132 -1.43 18.12 -12.54
C SER A 132 -1.52 18.55 -11.08
N ILE A 133 -0.59 19.40 -10.65
CA ILE A 133 -0.66 20.05 -9.33
C ILE A 133 -1.46 21.35 -9.49
N PRO A 134 -2.40 21.70 -8.59
CA PRO A 134 -3.14 22.96 -8.68
C PRO A 134 -2.23 24.17 -8.92
N GLY A 135 -2.55 24.97 -9.94
CA GLY A 135 -1.73 26.11 -10.38
C GLY A 135 -0.50 25.73 -11.21
N LYS A 136 -0.25 24.44 -11.45
CA LYS A 136 0.76 23.91 -12.37
C LYS A 136 0.07 23.08 -13.46
N GLY A 137 0.63 23.10 -14.66
CA GLY A 137 0.18 22.21 -15.74
C GLY A 137 0.53 20.73 -15.46
N PRO A 138 0.32 19.85 -16.45
CA PRO A 138 0.70 18.44 -16.35
C PRO A 138 2.19 18.27 -16.00
N MET A 139 2.50 17.34 -15.09
CA MET A 139 3.89 17.15 -14.63
C MET A 139 4.82 16.59 -15.72
N PHE A 140 4.25 15.87 -16.69
CA PHE A 140 4.89 15.41 -17.91
C PHE A 140 3.83 15.28 -19.01
N LYS A 141 4.25 14.92 -20.22
CA LYS A 141 3.34 14.66 -21.34
C LYS A 141 3.41 13.20 -21.78
N LEU A 142 2.25 12.67 -22.14
CA LEU A 142 2.04 11.48 -22.96
C LEU A 142 1.27 11.96 -24.19
N SER A 143 1.55 11.42 -25.38
CA SER A 143 0.72 11.69 -26.56
C SER A 143 -0.67 11.08 -26.40
N ASP A 144 -1.62 11.52 -27.22
CA ASP A 144 -2.97 10.96 -27.23
C ASP A 144 -3.01 9.49 -27.70
N GLU A 145 -1.91 8.98 -28.27
CA GLU A 145 -1.73 7.57 -28.63
C GLU A 145 -0.79 6.81 -27.70
N GLU A 146 -0.42 7.37 -26.54
CA GLU A 146 0.47 6.74 -25.55
C GLU A 146 -0.23 6.40 -24.23
N MET A 147 0.26 5.34 -23.59
CA MET A 147 -0.01 5.02 -22.19
C MET A 147 1.27 4.62 -21.46
N GLU A 148 1.30 4.84 -20.14
CA GLU A 148 2.40 4.46 -19.27
C GLU A 148 1.94 3.42 -18.24
N LEU A 149 2.56 2.25 -18.29
CA LEU A 149 2.33 1.14 -17.38
C LEU A 149 3.10 1.35 -16.08
N GLY A 150 2.39 1.25 -14.96
CA GLY A 150 2.98 1.28 -13.63
C GLY A 150 3.44 2.66 -13.19
N LEU A 151 2.82 3.73 -13.69
CA LEU A 151 3.07 5.08 -13.20
C LEU A 151 2.79 5.17 -11.69
N GLY A 152 3.62 5.92 -10.95
CA GLY A 152 3.39 6.17 -9.53
C GLY A 152 2.32 7.23 -9.27
N ILE A 153 1.77 7.26 -8.05
CA ILE A 153 0.69 8.19 -7.67
C ILE A 153 1.12 9.66 -7.57
N HIS A 154 2.43 9.95 -7.58
CA HIS A 154 2.95 11.32 -7.68
C HIS A 154 3.60 11.58 -9.04
N GLY A 155 3.23 10.78 -10.05
CA GLY A 155 3.76 10.85 -11.41
C GLY A 155 5.21 10.38 -11.55
N GLU A 156 5.68 9.55 -10.63
CA GLU A 156 6.95 8.86 -10.80
C GLU A 156 6.89 7.96 -12.03
N PRO A 157 7.98 7.87 -12.81
CA PRO A 157 8.02 7.04 -14.00
C PRO A 157 7.55 5.61 -13.72
N GLY A 158 6.78 5.11 -14.67
CA GLY A 158 6.39 3.72 -14.70
C GLY A 158 7.49 2.83 -15.24
N CYS A 159 7.09 1.61 -15.53
CA CYS A 159 7.99 0.59 -16.04
C CYS A 159 8.03 0.56 -17.58
N GLU A 160 7.03 1.11 -18.25
CA GLU A 160 6.96 1.05 -19.72
C GLU A 160 6.02 2.13 -20.25
N ARG A 161 6.49 2.91 -21.23
CA ARG A 161 5.62 3.71 -22.12
C ARG A 161 5.39 2.91 -23.39
N THR A 162 4.15 2.84 -23.83
CA THR A 162 3.74 2.04 -25.00
C THR A 162 2.58 2.74 -25.70
N SER A 163 2.29 2.32 -26.94
CA SER A 163 1.11 2.80 -27.65
C SER A 163 -0.17 2.39 -26.92
N LEU A 164 -1.24 3.19 -27.05
CA LEU A 164 -2.56 2.85 -26.55
C LEU A 164 -2.97 1.45 -27.03
N LYS A 165 -3.58 0.71 -26.10
CA LYS A 165 -4.09 -0.64 -26.33
C LYS A 165 -5.57 -0.70 -26.02
N THR A 166 -6.24 -1.73 -26.53
CA THR A 166 -7.63 -2.02 -26.13
C THR A 166 -7.68 -2.37 -24.64
N ALA A 167 -8.85 -2.17 -24.01
CA ALA A 167 -9.04 -2.50 -22.60
C ALA A 167 -8.68 -3.97 -22.26
N LYS A 168 -8.94 -4.89 -23.21
CA LYS A 168 -8.58 -6.30 -23.08
C LYS A 168 -7.06 -6.50 -23.03
N GLU A 169 -6.33 -5.92 -23.97
CA GLU A 169 -4.87 -6.01 -24.01
C GLU A 169 -4.22 -5.35 -22.78
N VAL A 170 -4.79 -4.26 -22.29
CA VAL A 170 -4.37 -3.64 -21.03
C VAL A 170 -4.57 -4.61 -19.87
N ALA A 171 -5.77 -5.19 -19.73
CA ALA A 171 -6.06 -6.16 -18.66
C ALA A 171 -5.09 -7.36 -18.70
N ASP A 172 -4.85 -7.92 -19.89
CA ASP A 172 -3.90 -9.02 -20.09
C ASP A 172 -2.47 -8.62 -19.68
N LEU A 173 -2.06 -7.39 -19.99
CA LEU A 173 -0.75 -6.85 -19.61
C LEU A 173 -0.61 -6.69 -18.09
N LEU A 174 -1.63 -6.15 -17.42
CA LEU A 174 -1.65 -5.98 -15.96
C LEU A 174 -1.61 -7.34 -15.25
N LEU A 175 -2.46 -8.29 -15.67
CA LEU A 175 -2.52 -9.64 -15.11
C LEU A 175 -1.20 -10.38 -15.28
N LYS A 176 -0.61 -10.34 -16.49
CA LYS A 176 0.71 -10.93 -16.74
C LYS A 176 1.77 -10.37 -15.80
N ARG A 177 1.76 -9.06 -15.53
CA ARG A 177 2.73 -8.48 -14.61
C ARG A 177 2.51 -8.93 -13.16
N LEU A 178 1.27 -8.98 -12.70
CA LEU A 178 0.94 -9.49 -11.37
C LEU A 178 1.43 -10.94 -11.21
N GLU A 179 1.18 -11.79 -12.21
CA GLU A 179 1.60 -13.21 -12.21
C GLU A 179 3.13 -13.39 -12.22
N GLN A 180 3.87 -12.43 -12.77
CA GLN A 180 5.33 -12.44 -12.82
C GLN A 180 5.99 -11.88 -11.56
N SER A 181 5.21 -11.38 -10.60
CA SER A 181 5.74 -10.82 -9.37
C SER A 181 6.44 -11.89 -8.51
N ASP A 182 7.46 -11.49 -7.75
CA ASP A 182 8.07 -12.37 -6.73
C ASP A 182 7.13 -12.66 -5.55
N LYS A 183 6.02 -11.91 -5.43
CA LYS A 183 4.96 -12.19 -4.47
C LYS A 183 4.26 -13.48 -4.90
N LYS A 184 4.68 -14.60 -4.29
CA LYS A 184 4.15 -15.96 -4.56
C LYS A 184 2.62 -16.02 -4.58
N CYS A 185 2.03 -15.33 -3.61
CA CYS A 185 0.73 -14.67 -3.65
C CYS A 185 -0.03 -14.64 -4.99
N LEU A 186 0.60 -14.06 -6.01
CA LEU A 186 0.00 -13.61 -7.26
C LEU A 186 0.25 -14.62 -8.39
N GLN A 187 1.12 -15.61 -8.17
CA GLN A 187 1.52 -16.59 -9.19
C GLN A 187 0.46 -17.66 -9.38
N LYS A 188 0.04 -17.94 -10.62
CA LYS A 188 -0.98 -18.95 -11.00
C LYS A 188 -0.69 -20.34 -10.40
N GLY A 189 -1.74 -21.09 -10.08
CA GLY A 189 -1.66 -22.50 -9.65
C GLY A 189 -1.40 -22.73 -8.16
N ILE A 190 -1.21 -21.68 -7.36
CA ILE A 190 -1.19 -21.78 -5.90
C ILE A 190 -2.63 -21.53 -5.41
N SER A 191 -3.25 -22.45 -4.67
CA SER A 191 -4.67 -22.27 -4.27
C SER A 191 -4.83 -21.08 -3.32
N PHE A 192 -5.93 -20.34 -3.35
CA PHE A 192 -6.18 -19.20 -2.44
C PHE A 192 -6.04 -19.60 -0.95
N THR A 193 -6.48 -20.82 -0.61
CA THR A 193 -6.40 -21.44 0.73
C THR A 193 -5.00 -21.96 1.09
N GLN A 194 -4.17 -22.36 0.13
CA GLN A 194 -2.74 -22.65 0.34
C GLN A 194 -1.88 -21.36 0.32
N ARG A 195 -2.31 -20.34 -0.43
CA ARG A 195 -1.67 -19.04 -0.66
C ARG A 195 -1.69 -18.18 0.59
N TYR A 196 -2.83 -18.17 1.29
CA TYR A 196 -3.07 -17.22 2.33
C TYR A 196 -3.97 -17.78 3.40
N PHE A 197 -3.43 -17.69 4.62
CA PHE A 197 -4.26 -17.56 5.79
C PHE A 197 -4.98 -18.82 6.30
N GLY A 198 -4.24 -19.85 6.71
CA GLY A 198 -4.81 -20.86 7.62
C GLY A 198 -5.46 -20.25 8.89
N LYS A 199 -5.02 -19.04 9.31
CA LYS A 199 -5.56 -18.33 10.49
C LYS A 199 -6.34 -17.04 10.20
N TYR A 200 -6.14 -16.41 9.04
CA TYR A 200 -6.68 -15.08 8.77
C TYR A 200 -7.64 -15.02 7.55
N ILE A 201 -7.97 -16.16 6.93
CA ILE A 201 -8.84 -16.21 5.74
C ILE A 201 -10.22 -15.75 6.13
N ASN A 202 -10.65 -16.13 7.33
CA ASN A 202 -11.86 -15.66 7.99
C ASN A 202 -11.93 -14.12 8.06
N TYR A 203 -10.80 -13.40 8.13
CA TYR A 203 -10.80 -11.93 8.15
C TYR A 203 -10.96 -11.32 6.77
N PHE A 204 -10.33 -11.93 5.76
CA PHE A 204 -10.53 -11.53 4.37
C PHE A 204 -11.94 -11.89 3.89
N GLU A 205 -12.47 -13.05 4.26
CA GLU A 205 -13.85 -13.47 3.99
C GLU A 205 -14.86 -12.61 4.76
N LYS A 206 -14.60 -12.26 6.02
CA LYS A 206 -15.40 -11.26 6.76
C LYS A 206 -15.35 -9.89 6.08
N PHE A 207 -14.26 -9.56 5.38
CA PHE A 207 -14.14 -8.33 4.60
C PHE A 207 -14.89 -8.41 3.26
N ILE A 208 -14.66 -9.45 2.44
CA ILE A 208 -15.30 -9.66 1.13
C ILE A 208 -16.79 -9.99 1.25
N GLY A 209 -17.18 -10.80 2.23
CA GLY A 209 -18.57 -11.15 2.53
C GLY A 209 -19.42 -9.95 2.95
N ASN A 210 -18.79 -8.89 3.47
CA ASN A 210 -19.45 -7.60 3.73
C ASN A 210 -19.46 -6.67 2.50
N LEU A 211 -18.71 -6.99 1.44
CA LEU A 211 -18.58 -6.17 0.23
C LEU A 211 -19.48 -6.61 -0.93
N GLY A 212 -20.17 -7.75 -0.84
CA GLY A 212 -21.27 -8.17 -1.72
C GLY A 212 -21.00 -8.31 -3.23
N ILE A 213 -19.83 -7.88 -3.74
CA ILE A 213 -19.62 -7.61 -5.18
C ILE A 213 -18.32 -8.24 -5.73
N PHE A 214 -17.40 -8.70 -4.89
CA PHE A 214 -16.06 -9.14 -5.35
C PHE A 214 -15.78 -10.65 -5.33
N ALA A 215 -16.70 -11.47 -4.81
CA ALA A 215 -16.46 -12.92 -4.68
C ALA A 215 -16.40 -13.64 -6.04
N ASP A 216 -17.17 -13.20 -7.04
CA ASP A 216 -17.25 -13.92 -8.31
C ASP A 216 -16.04 -13.72 -9.25
N ILE A 217 -15.27 -12.64 -9.09
CA ILE A 217 -14.15 -12.31 -10.01
C ILE A 217 -12.82 -12.96 -9.59
N ILE A 218 -12.68 -13.33 -8.31
CA ILE A 218 -11.42 -13.89 -7.77
C ILE A 218 -11.44 -15.43 -7.75
N PHE A 219 -12.62 -16.06 -7.79
CA PHE A 219 -12.79 -17.50 -7.59
C PHE A 219 -13.34 -18.26 -8.81
N SER A 220 -13.59 -17.60 -9.95
CA SER A 220 -13.86 -18.25 -11.24
C SER A 220 -12.64 -18.17 -12.16
#